data_AF-A0A522C7P9-F1
#
_entry.id   AF-A0A522C7P9-F1
#
_cell.length_a   1.000
_cell.length_b   1.000
_cell.length_c   1.000
_cell.angle_alpha   90.00
_cell.angle_beta   90.00
_cell.angle_gamma   90.00
#
_symmetry.space_group_name_H-M   'P 1'
#
loop_
_entity.id
_entity.type
_entity.pdbx_description
1 polymer ?
#
loop_
_entity_poly.entity_id
_entity_poly.type
_entity_poly.pdbx_seq_one_letter_code
_entity_poly.pdbx_strand_id
1 'polypeptide(L)' 'MSGHIVLTSHPRRRAGAFFDIHWGAPTAAERGPVVASLTNAAQRNAIGTHAGSYAVYRALAVASGQLK' A
#
# COMPACT_ATOMS: atom_id res chain seq x y z
N MET A 1 -0.06 16.23 10.43
CA MET A 1 -0.47 15.13 9.53
C MET A 1 0.72 14.75 8.66
N SER A 2 1.20 13.51 8.76
CA SER A 2 2.43 13.04 8.12
C SER A 2 2.38 13.22 6.60
N GLY A 3 3.35 13.95 6.04
CA GLY A 3 3.39 14.43 4.65
C GLY A 3 3.71 13.39 3.58
N HIS A 4 3.69 12.09 3.89
CA HIS A 4 4.02 11.04 2.92
C HIS A 4 3.02 9.88 2.99
N ILE A 5 2.46 9.50 1.84
CA ILE A 5 1.80 8.20 1.68
C ILE A 5 2.88 7.14 1.73
N VAL A 6 2.77 6.24 2.70
CA VAL A 6 3.68 5.10 2.79
C VAL A 6 3.13 3.96 1.94
N LEU A 7 3.77 3.72 0.79
CA LEU A 7 3.50 2.55 -0.04
C LEU A 7 4.09 1.30 0.62
N THR A 8 3.39 0.17 0.56
CA THR A 8 3.91 -1.12 1.07
C THR A 8 5.06 -1.67 0.24
N SER A 9 5.22 -1.21 -1.00
CA SER A 9 6.38 -1.48 -1.85
C SER A 9 7.60 -0.60 -1.55
N HIS A 10 7.51 0.36 -0.61
CA HIS A 10 8.60 1.28 -0.33
C HIS A 10 9.63 0.65 0.64
N PRO A 11 10.93 0.63 0.30
CA PRO A 11 11.95 -0.13 1.03
C PRO A 11 12.21 0.33 2.47
N ARG A 12 11.76 1.54 2.85
CA ARG A 12 11.85 2.04 4.23
C ARG A 12 10.86 1.41 5.20
N ARG A 13 9.96 0.53 4.76
CA ARG A 13 9.00 -0.14 5.65
C ARG A 13 9.47 -1.54 6.04
N ARG A 14 9.38 -1.79 7.35
CA ARG A 14 9.82 -3.02 8.03
C ARG A 14 9.11 -4.25 7.44
N ALA A 15 9.90 -5.20 6.93
CA ALA A 15 9.41 -6.54 6.58
C ALA A 15 8.66 -7.17 7.77
N GLY A 16 7.49 -7.75 7.53
CA GLY A 16 6.68 -8.44 8.54
C GLY A 16 5.54 -7.65 9.20
N ALA A 17 5.32 -6.37 8.86
CA ALA A 17 4.15 -5.62 9.35
C ALA A 17 2.86 -5.94 8.56
N PHE A 18 2.98 -6.43 7.33
CA PHE A 18 1.87 -6.65 6.40
C PHE A 18 1.98 -8.04 5.78
N PHE A 19 0.87 -8.58 5.31
CA PHE A 19 0.90 -9.78 4.47
C PHE A 19 1.54 -9.44 3.13
N ASP A 20 2.52 -10.25 2.72
CA ASP A 20 3.15 -10.11 1.42
C ASP A 20 2.12 -10.36 0.30
N ILE A 21 2.26 -9.57 -0.77
CA ILE A 21 1.48 -9.72 -2.00
C ILE A 21 2.44 -10.08 -3.14
N HIS A 22 2.18 -11.21 -3.78
CA HIS A 22 2.88 -11.61 -5.01
C HIS A 22 2.10 -11.13 -6.24
N TRP A 23 2.42 -9.93 -6.70
CA TRP A 23 1.80 -9.38 -7.91
C TRP A 23 2.11 -10.25 -9.13
N GLY A 24 1.09 -10.52 -9.95
CA GLY A 24 1.21 -11.39 -11.13
C GLY A 24 1.01 -12.88 -10.85
N ALA A 25 0.74 -13.29 -9.61
CA ALA A 25 0.43 -14.69 -9.30
C ALA A 25 -0.87 -15.15 -10.01
N PRO A 26 -0.92 -16.40 -10.52
CA PRO A 26 -2.04 -16.93 -11.30
C PRO A 26 -3.29 -17.20 -10.46
N THR A 27 -3.14 -17.41 -9.15
CA THR A 27 -4.25 -17.66 -8.23
C THR A 27 -4.28 -16.68 -7.07
N ALA A 28 -5.47 -16.45 -6.50
CA ALA A 28 -5.63 -15.58 -5.36
C ALA A 28 -4.91 -16.12 -4.10
N ALA A 29 -4.82 -17.44 -3.96
CA ALA A 29 -4.10 -18.09 -2.88
C ALA A 29 -2.59 -17.82 -2.97
N GLU A 30 -2.00 -17.95 -4.17
CA GLU A 30 -0.58 -17.67 -4.40
C GLU A 30 -0.22 -16.19 -4.30
N ARG A 31 -1.14 -15.30 -4.67
CA ARG A 31 -0.98 -13.84 -4.52
C ARG A 31 -0.90 -13.43 -3.05
N GLY A 32 -1.69 -14.07 -2.19
CA GLY A 32 -1.92 -13.61 -0.82
C GLY A 32 -3.07 -12.60 -0.69
N PRO A 33 -3.41 -12.21 0.56
CA PRO A 33 -4.57 -11.39 0.85
C PRO A 33 -4.35 -9.90 0.53
N VAL A 34 -5.39 -9.26 -0.02
CA VAL A 34 -5.45 -7.81 -0.18
C VAL A 34 -6.19 -7.23 1.02
N VAL A 35 -5.49 -6.44 1.83
CA VAL A 35 -5.98 -5.90 3.11
C VAL A 35 -6.13 -4.38 3.00
N ALA A 36 -7.38 -3.92 3.01
CA ALA A 36 -7.78 -2.51 3.00
C ALA A 36 -8.41 -2.10 4.35
N SER A 37 -7.76 -2.46 5.47
CA SER A 37 -8.30 -2.19 6.80
C SER A 37 -8.31 -0.69 7.13
N LEU A 38 -9.47 -0.21 7.59
CA LEU A 38 -9.67 1.13 8.17
C LEU A 38 -9.28 1.17 9.65
N THR A 39 -9.35 0.03 10.35
CA THR A 39 -9.15 -0.06 11.81
C THR A 39 -7.70 -0.30 12.18
N ASN A 40 -6.98 -1.13 11.42
CA ASN A 40 -5.57 -1.41 11.64
C ASN A 40 -4.71 -0.94 10.47
N ALA A 41 -4.24 0.30 10.59
CA ALA A 41 -3.36 0.96 9.64
C ALA A 41 -2.02 0.23 9.39
N ALA A 42 -1.58 -0.60 10.35
CA ALA A 42 -0.32 -1.32 10.29
C ALA A 42 -0.41 -2.66 9.56
N GLN A 43 -1.61 -3.11 9.15
CA GLN A 43 -1.81 -4.38 8.41
C GLN A 43 -2.27 -4.20 6.96
N ARG A 44 -2.54 -2.96 6.52
CA ARG A 44 -2.98 -2.68 5.15
C ARG A 44 -1.86 -2.81 4.11
N ASN A 45 -2.18 -3.45 2.99
CA ASN A 45 -1.30 -3.51 1.81
C ASN A 45 -1.95 -2.96 0.54
N ALA A 46 -3.10 -2.28 0.68
CA ALA A 46 -3.80 -1.59 -0.40
C ALA A 46 -3.88 -0.06 -0.18
N ILE A 47 -4.07 0.67 -1.29
CA ILE A 47 -4.37 2.12 -1.32
C ILE A 47 -5.87 2.29 -1.55
N GLY A 48 -6.51 3.21 -0.83
CA GLY A 48 -7.96 3.45 -0.93
C GLY A 48 -8.38 4.68 -0.14
N THR A 49 -9.68 4.86 0.07
CA THR A 49 -10.27 5.99 0.81
C THR A 49 -9.73 6.15 2.23
N HIS A 50 -9.26 5.06 2.85
CA HIS A 50 -8.56 5.07 4.14
C HIS A 50 -7.26 5.88 4.16
N ALA A 51 -6.70 6.19 3.00
CA ALA A 51 -5.50 7.02 2.85
C ALA A 51 -5.81 8.49 2.51
N GLY A 52 -7.09 8.88 2.54
CA GLY A 52 -7.58 10.23 2.26
C GLY A 52 -8.06 10.43 0.83
N SER A 53 -8.76 11.55 0.61
CA SER A 53 -9.17 11.99 -0.73
C SER A 53 -7.94 12.09 -1.65
N TYR A 54 -8.07 11.62 -2.89
CA TYR A 54 -6.98 11.60 -3.90
C TYR A 54 -5.78 10.67 -3.59
N ALA A 55 -5.91 9.72 -2.65
CA ALA A 55 -4.84 8.79 -2.32
C ALA A 55 -4.29 8.01 -3.54
N VAL A 56 -5.14 7.63 -4.49
CA VAL A 56 -4.74 6.95 -5.73
C VAL A 56 -3.82 7.85 -6.58
N TYR A 57 -4.23 9.09 -6.84
CA TYR A 57 -3.44 10.04 -7.61
C TYR A 57 -2.12 10.39 -6.93
N ARG A 58 -2.14 10.54 -5.60
CA ARG A 58 -0.94 10.82 -4.82
C ARG A 58 0.01 9.62 -4.82
N ALA A 59 -0.51 8.39 -4.73
CA ALA A 59 0.31 7.18 -4.86
C ALA A 59 0.92 7.05 -6.25
N LEU A 60 0.17 7.36 -7.31
CA LEU A 60 0.67 7.38 -8.67
C LEU A 60 1.79 8.42 -8.83
N ALA A 61 1.60 9.64 -8.32
CA ALA A 61 2.61 10.70 -8.38
C ALA A 61 3.90 10.33 -7.63
N VAL A 62 3.79 9.63 -6.50
CA VAL A 62 4.96 9.10 -5.77
C VAL A 62 5.64 7.98 -6.57
N ALA A 63 4.89 7.04 -7.12
CA ALA A 63 5.43 5.94 -7.92
C ALA A 63 6.10 6.41 -9.21
N SER A 64 5.58 7.47 -9.85
CA SER A 64 6.15 8.09 -11.05
C SER A 64 7.25 9.12 -10.76
N GLY A 65 7.62 9.32 -9.49
CA GLY A 65 8.67 10.27 -9.07
C GLY A 65 8.30 11.75 -9.20
N GLN A 66 7.04 12.07 -9.50
CA GLN A 66 6.53 13.44 -9.60
C GLN A 66 6.28 14.08 -8.23
N LEU A 67 6.19 13.26 -7.18
CA LEU A 67 6.03 13.70 -5.79
C LEU A 67 7.03 12.96 -4.89
N LYS A 68 7.74 13.71 -4.03
CA LYS A 68 8.73 13.19 -3.07
C LYS A 68 8.08 12.79 -1.74
#